data_AF-A0A6P2CXW7-F1
#
_entry.id   AF-A0A6P2CXW7-F1
#
_cell.length_a   1.000
_cell.length_b   1.000
_cell.length_c   1.000
_cell.angle_alpha   90.00
_cell.angle_beta   90.00
_cell.angle_gamma   90.00
#
_symmetry.space_group_name_H-M   'P 1'
#
loop_
_entity.id
_entity.type
_entity.pdbx_description
1 polymer ?
#
loop_
_entity_poly.entity_id
_entity_poly.type
_entity_poly.pdbx_seq_one_letter_code
_entity_poly.pdbx_strand_id
1 'polypeptide(L)'
;MNSKRYSVGNMRTKKDMRFYLGIMRDQEKNTFAGVVLHKAEWFLGKADSDDFEVTRKWKAASPPVAGECFCNAKKFCLGCPEARYFEGFYLIAGFPIHHAWNVLDGKVVDFTFEQVNREMLEERGYCETLYPLYYGLEVPRESLTDSQDPVAEAYFAKRM
;
A
#
# COMPACT_ATOMS: atom_id res chain seq x y z
N MET A 1 -9.03 -21.57 27.72
CA MET A 1 -7.78 -21.45 26.93
C MET A 1 -7.44 -19.96 26.82
N ASN A 2 -6.37 -19.53 27.49
CA ASN A 2 -5.93 -18.13 27.50
C ASN A 2 -5.26 -17.82 26.15
N SER A 3 -5.90 -17.00 25.32
CA SER A 3 -5.23 -16.41 24.16
C SER A 3 -4.18 -15.44 24.67
N LYS A 4 -2.91 -15.73 24.40
CA LYS A 4 -1.83 -14.78 24.62
C LYS A 4 -2.09 -13.59 23.70
N ARG A 5 -2.54 -12.48 24.28
CA ARG A 5 -2.46 -11.15 23.64
C ARG A 5 -0.98 -10.90 23.39
N TYR A 6 -0.55 -11.01 22.14
CA TYR A 6 0.75 -10.49 21.73
C TYR A 6 0.68 -8.98 21.86
N SER A 7 1.37 -8.44 22.86
CA SER A 7 1.66 -7.02 22.95
C SER A 7 2.36 -6.61 21.66
N VAL A 8 1.82 -5.60 20.98
CA VAL A 8 2.43 -4.91 19.85
C VAL A 8 3.85 -4.52 20.24
N GLY A 9 4.79 -5.38 19.88
CA GLY A 9 6.19 -5.21 20.22
C GLY A 9 6.69 -3.95 19.56
N ASN A 10 7.01 -2.95 20.38
CA ASN A 10 7.87 -1.84 20.00
C ASN A 10 9.08 -2.39 19.23
N MET A 11 9.41 -1.73 18.10
CA MET A 11 10.67 -1.78 17.34
C MET A 11 10.84 -2.88 16.28
N ARG A 12 10.63 -2.48 15.02
CA ARG A 12 11.72 -2.48 14.05
C ARG A 12 12.12 -1.02 13.83
N THR A 13 13.41 -0.74 13.98
CA THR A 13 13.90 0.57 14.42
C THR A 13 13.94 1.59 13.29
N LYS A 14 13.87 2.90 13.62
CA LYS A 14 14.29 3.99 12.71
C LYS A 14 15.66 3.76 12.07
N LYS A 15 16.50 2.92 12.67
CA LYS A 15 17.84 2.55 12.18
C LYS A 15 17.76 1.56 11.01
N ASP A 16 16.88 0.56 11.08
CA ASP A 16 16.62 -0.34 9.95
C ASP A 16 16.01 0.44 8.77
N MET A 17 15.12 1.39 9.06
CA MET A 17 14.60 2.33 8.05
C MET A 17 15.73 3.14 7.40
N ARG A 18 16.65 3.71 8.20
CA ARG A 18 17.81 4.45 7.64
C ARG A 18 18.73 3.57 6.80
N PHE A 19 18.85 2.28 7.10
CA PHE A 19 19.66 1.36 6.32
C PHE A 19 19.08 1.16 4.91
N TYR A 20 17.78 0.86 4.81
CA TYR A 20 17.10 0.75 3.52
C TYR A 20 17.08 2.08 2.75
N LEU A 21 16.84 3.20 3.45
CA LEU A 21 16.93 4.54 2.87
C LEU A 21 18.35 4.86 2.38
N GLY A 22 19.39 4.40 3.08
CA GLY A 22 20.79 4.58 2.69
C GLY A 22 21.13 3.92 1.37
N ILE A 23 20.56 2.74 1.09
CA ILE A 23 20.70 2.04 -0.19
C ILE A 23 20.01 2.81 -1.33
N MET A 24 18.92 3.54 -1.03
CA MET A 24 18.15 4.28 -2.05
C MET A 24 18.53 5.76 -2.19
N ARG A 25 19.37 6.29 -1.29
CA ARG A 25 19.68 7.73 -1.18
C ARG A 25 20.51 8.28 -2.35
N ASP A 26 21.15 7.41 -3.12
CA ASP A 26 21.93 7.79 -4.31
C ASP A 26 21.05 8.05 -5.55
N GLN A 27 19.72 7.88 -5.45
CA GLN A 27 18.81 8.25 -6.53
C GLN A 27 18.50 9.75 -6.52
N GLU A 28 18.62 10.37 -7.69
CA GLU A 28 18.38 11.79 -7.89
C GLU A 28 17.00 12.22 -7.35
N LYS A 29 16.97 13.40 -6.71
CA LYS A 29 15.77 13.99 -6.07
C LYS A 29 14.58 14.19 -7.02
N ASN A 30 14.79 14.06 -8.33
CA ASN A 30 13.78 14.27 -9.37
C ASN A 30 13.18 12.96 -9.91
N THR A 31 13.55 11.80 -9.36
CA THR A 31 12.91 10.52 -9.69
C THR A 31 11.69 10.26 -8.79
N PHE A 32 10.73 9.44 -9.23
CA PHE A 32 9.59 9.01 -8.40
C PHE A 32 10.06 8.44 -7.04
N ALA A 33 11.07 7.55 -7.08
CA ALA A 33 11.68 7.01 -5.88
C ALA A 33 12.26 8.12 -4.98
N GLY A 34 12.99 9.09 -5.53
CA GLY A 34 13.50 10.24 -4.78
C GLY A 34 12.40 11.06 -4.10
N VAL A 35 11.29 11.34 -4.80
CA VAL A 35 10.16 12.09 -4.24
C VAL A 35 9.47 11.30 -3.13
N VAL A 36 9.17 10.02 -3.36
CA VAL A 36 8.56 9.13 -2.37
C VAL A 36 9.45 9.07 -1.12
N LEU A 37 10.76 8.86 -1.25
CA LEU A 37 11.67 8.82 -0.10
C LEU A 37 11.68 10.10 0.75
N HIS A 38 11.42 11.25 0.15
CA HIS A 38 11.45 12.54 0.83
C HIS A 38 10.11 13.02 1.37
N LYS A 39 9.00 12.61 0.74
CA LYS A 39 7.67 13.16 1.02
C LYS A 39 6.63 12.12 1.43
N ALA A 40 6.97 10.83 1.39
CA ALA A 40 6.04 9.77 1.69
C ALA A 40 5.57 9.76 3.15
N GLU A 41 4.31 9.39 3.32
CA GLU A 41 3.77 8.89 4.57
C GLU A 41 4.14 7.42 4.72
N TRP A 42 4.42 6.99 5.96
CA TRP A 42 4.84 5.64 6.28
C TRP A 42 3.75 4.92 7.06
N PHE A 43 3.44 3.69 6.66
CA PHE A 43 2.46 2.86 7.34
C PHE A 43 3.06 1.50 7.64
N LEU A 44 2.91 1.07 8.90
CA LEU A 44 3.34 -0.26 9.34
C LEU A 44 2.13 -1.18 9.44
N GLY A 45 2.19 -2.28 8.71
CA GLY A 45 1.12 -3.27 8.64
C GLY A 45 -0.06 -2.80 7.79
N LYS A 46 -1.09 -3.63 7.78
CA LYS A 46 -2.38 -3.37 7.14
C LYS A 46 -3.51 -3.83 8.07
N ALA A 47 -4.68 -3.26 7.91
CA ALA A 47 -5.90 -3.83 8.47
C ALA A 47 -6.33 -5.06 7.66
N ASP A 48 -7.22 -5.85 8.24
CA ASP A 48 -8.06 -6.75 7.44
C ASP A 48 -9.12 -5.89 6.75
N SER A 49 -9.22 -5.95 5.43
CA SER A 49 -10.27 -5.21 4.74
C SER A 49 -11.65 -5.65 5.20
N ASP A 50 -11.86 -6.89 5.68
CA ASP A 50 -13.15 -7.32 6.22
C ASP A 50 -13.53 -6.66 7.55
N ASP A 51 -12.65 -5.89 8.19
CA ASP A 51 -13.00 -5.10 9.39
C ASP A 51 -13.94 -3.93 9.08
N PHE A 52 -13.99 -3.47 7.82
CA PHE A 52 -14.82 -2.33 7.42
C PHE A 52 -16.05 -2.80 6.63
N GLU A 53 -17.22 -2.19 6.86
CA GLU A 53 -18.42 -2.59 6.13
C GLU A 53 -18.37 -2.18 4.65
N VAL A 54 -17.81 -1.01 4.36
CA VAL A 54 -17.72 -0.46 3.00
C VAL A 54 -16.84 -1.30 2.08
N THR A 55 -15.72 -1.80 2.59
CA THR A 55 -14.79 -2.70 1.88
C THR A 55 -15.44 -4.05 1.61
N ARG A 56 -16.18 -4.64 2.56
CA ARG A 56 -16.94 -5.89 2.34
C ARG A 56 -17.94 -5.75 1.20
N LYS A 57 -18.74 -4.67 1.25
CA LYS A 57 -19.72 -4.36 0.18
C LYS A 57 -19.04 -4.16 -1.17
N TRP A 58 -17.92 -3.45 -1.19
CA TRP A 58 -17.16 -3.23 -2.41
C TRP A 58 -16.59 -4.53 -2.98
N LYS A 59 -15.92 -5.37 -2.17
CA LYS A 59 -15.37 -6.67 -2.62
C LYS A 59 -16.44 -7.59 -3.19
N ALA A 60 -17.65 -7.57 -2.62
CA ALA A 60 -18.78 -8.35 -3.14
C ALA A 60 -19.27 -7.84 -4.51
N ALA A 61 -19.26 -6.53 -4.74
CA ALA A 61 -19.69 -5.92 -6.00
C ALA A 61 -18.60 -5.92 -7.08
N SER A 62 -17.34 -5.80 -6.67
CA SER A 62 -16.16 -5.71 -7.54
C SER A 62 -15.00 -6.47 -6.87
N PRO A 63 -14.91 -7.79 -7.10
CA PRO A 63 -13.83 -8.60 -6.53
C PRO A 63 -12.46 -8.10 -6.98
N PRO A 64 -11.50 -7.92 -6.06
CA PRO A 64 -10.16 -7.48 -6.42
C PRO A 64 -9.40 -8.55 -7.20
N VAL A 65 -8.55 -8.12 -8.13
CA VAL A 65 -7.72 -8.99 -8.97
C VAL A 65 -6.26 -8.94 -8.51
N ALA A 66 -5.61 -10.10 -8.40
CA ALA A 66 -4.18 -10.18 -8.08
C ALA A 66 -3.35 -9.48 -9.17
N GLY A 67 -2.30 -8.76 -8.77
CA GLY A 67 -1.47 -7.98 -9.69
C GLY A 67 -2.07 -6.64 -10.17
N GLU A 68 -3.34 -6.37 -9.92
CA GLU A 68 -4.00 -5.10 -10.32
C GLU A 68 -4.06 -4.05 -9.19
N CYS A 69 -2.97 -3.80 -8.48
CA CYS A 69 -2.98 -2.94 -7.29
C CYS A 69 -3.46 -1.49 -7.54
N PHE A 70 -2.96 -0.84 -8.60
CA PHE A 70 -3.40 0.51 -9.00
C PHE A 70 -4.89 0.55 -9.35
N CYS A 71 -5.35 -0.39 -10.14
CA CYS A 71 -6.75 -0.49 -10.59
C CYS A 71 -7.69 -0.74 -9.40
N ASN A 72 -7.39 -1.72 -8.54
CA ASN A 72 -8.19 -2.05 -7.36
C ASN A 72 -8.27 -0.86 -6.40
N ALA A 73 -7.12 -0.28 -6.04
CA ALA A 73 -7.06 0.82 -5.08
C ALA A 73 -7.74 2.09 -5.62
N LYS A 74 -7.59 2.38 -6.91
CA LYS A 74 -8.23 3.53 -7.57
C LYS A 74 -9.75 3.35 -7.60
N LYS A 75 -10.24 2.20 -8.08
CA LYS A 75 -11.68 1.89 -8.12
C LYS A 75 -12.32 2.00 -6.75
N PHE A 76 -11.66 1.48 -5.71
CA PHE A 76 -12.17 1.61 -4.34
C PHE A 76 -12.20 3.06 -3.88
N CYS A 77 -11.13 3.83 -4.09
CA CYS A 77 -11.08 5.25 -3.72
C CYS A 77 -12.15 6.11 -4.40
N LEU A 78 -12.44 5.82 -5.68
CA LEU A 78 -13.49 6.51 -6.43
C LEU A 78 -14.90 6.12 -5.93
N GLY A 79 -15.08 4.88 -5.46
CA GLY A 79 -16.34 4.39 -4.90
C GLY A 79 -16.56 4.68 -3.41
N CYS A 80 -15.51 5.05 -2.66
CA CYS A 80 -15.55 5.31 -1.22
C CYS A 80 -14.90 6.67 -0.90
N PRO A 81 -15.71 7.74 -0.73
CA PRO A 81 -15.22 9.09 -0.47
C PRO A 81 -14.33 9.26 0.77
N GLU A 82 -14.38 8.33 1.71
CA GLU A 82 -13.59 8.30 2.93
C GLU A 82 -12.20 7.67 2.73
N ALA A 83 -12.01 6.89 1.67
CA ALA A 83 -10.75 6.22 1.38
C ALA A 83 -9.77 7.17 0.69
N ARG A 84 -8.56 7.30 1.24
CA ARG A 84 -7.44 8.02 0.62
C ARG A 84 -6.66 7.04 -0.26
N TYR A 85 -6.21 7.46 -1.43
CA TYR A 85 -5.44 6.61 -2.34
C TYR A 85 -3.96 6.99 -2.27
N PHE A 86 -3.11 5.97 -2.22
CA PHE A 86 -1.66 6.12 -2.11
C PHE A 86 -0.96 5.32 -3.21
N GLU A 87 0.12 5.91 -3.74
CA GLU A 87 1.10 5.25 -4.59
C GLU A 87 2.48 5.34 -3.95
N GLY A 88 3.24 4.26 -4.04
CA GLY A 88 4.59 4.21 -3.50
C GLY A 88 5.13 2.82 -3.50
N PHE A 89 5.85 2.45 -2.46
CA PHE A 89 6.43 1.13 -2.33
C PHE A 89 5.92 0.43 -1.10
N TYR A 90 5.73 -0.87 -1.23
CA TYR A 90 5.67 -1.77 -0.09
C TYR A 90 6.89 -2.68 -0.09
N LEU A 91 7.39 -3.02 1.11
CA LEU A 91 8.56 -3.88 1.26
C LEU A 91 8.15 -5.32 1.55
N ILE A 92 8.54 -6.24 0.67
CA ILE A 92 8.56 -7.69 0.97
C ILE A 92 10.01 -8.12 1.12
N ALA A 93 10.36 -8.71 2.27
CA ALA A 93 11.71 -9.24 2.51
C ALA A 93 12.86 -8.23 2.21
N GLY A 94 12.57 -6.93 2.35
CA GLY A 94 13.52 -5.85 2.07
C GLY A 94 13.57 -5.37 0.62
N PHE A 95 12.80 -5.98 -0.29
CA PHE A 95 12.67 -5.55 -1.68
C PHE A 95 11.49 -4.58 -1.85
N PRO A 96 11.72 -3.38 -2.43
CA PRO A 96 10.65 -2.46 -2.75
C PRO A 96 9.88 -2.93 -3.99
N ILE A 97 8.56 -2.94 -3.87
CA ILE A 97 7.67 -3.22 -4.99
C ILE A 97 6.77 -1.99 -5.16
N HIS A 98 6.77 -1.41 -6.36
CA HIS A 98 5.89 -0.30 -6.70
C HIS A 98 4.43 -0.77 -6.62
N HIS A 99 3.61 -0.05 -5.86
CA HIS A 99 2.30 -0.53 -5.45
C HIS A 99 1.37 0.62 -5.11
N ALA A 100 0.07 0.34 -5.14
CA ALA A 100 -0.96 1.25 -4.71
C ALA A 100 -1.86 0.59 -3.66
N TRP A 101 -2.33 1.39 -2.71
CA TRP A 101 -3.21 0.96 -1.63
C TRP A 101 -4.14 2.10 -1.23
N ASN A 102 -5.06 1.80 -0.32
CA ASN A 102 -5.91 2.81 0.29
C ASN A 102 -5.60 2.97 1.77
N VAL A 103 -5.91 4.15 2.31
CA VAL A 103 -5.94 4.41 3.74
C VAL A 103 -7.36 4.77 4.13
N LEU A 104 -7.93 3.98 5.04
CA LEU A 104 -9.28 4.15 5.57
C LEU A 104 -9.20 4.16 7.09
N ASP A 105 -9.75 5.20 7.74
CA ASP A 105 -9.64 5.41 9.19
C ASP A 105 -8.19 5.30 9.70
N GLY A 106 -7.24 5.89 8.95
CA GLY A 106 -5.81 5.87 9.27
C GLY A 106 -5.11 4.51 9.10
N LYS A 107 -5.81 3.47 8.61
CA LYS A 107 -5.25 2.13 8.41
C LYS A 107 -5.11 1.80 6.93
N VAL A 108 -4.03 1.11 6.57
CA VAL A 108 -3.83 0.61 5.21
C VAL A 108 -4.81 -0.52 4.92
N VAL A 109 -5.49 -0.41 3.78
CA VAL A 109 -6.34 -1.43 3.17
C VAL A 109 -5.73 -1.74 1.80
N ASP A 110 -5.31 -2.99 1.62
CA ASP A 110 -4.58 -3.44 0.43
C ASP A 110 -5.23 -4.71 -0.11
N PHE A 111 -6.19 -4.51 -1.00
CA PHE A 111 -6.99 -5.60 -1.58
C PHE A 111 -6.16 -6.57 -2.43
N THR A 112 -5.13 -6.06 -3.12
CA THR A 112 -4.29 -6.90 -3.97
C THR A 112 -3.38 -7.79 -3.14
N PHE A 113 -2.80 -7.27 -2.06
CA PHE A 113 -2.00 -8.08 -1.14
C PHE A 113 -2.86 -9.16 -0.45
N GLU A 114 -4.09 -8.83 -0.06
CA GLU A 114 -5.03 -9.82 0.49
C GLU A 114 -5.38 -10.92 -0.50
N GLN A 115 -5.61 -10.56 -1.76
CA GLN A 115 -5.86 -11.50 -2.85
C GLN A 115 -4.67 -12.45 -3.05
N VAL A 116 -3.45 -11.91 -3.17
CA VAL A 116 -2.22 -12.70 -3.34
C VAL A 116 -2.00 -13.62 -2.14
N ASN A 117 -2.20 -13.13 -0.91
CA ASN A 117 -2.08 -13.96 0.28
C ASN A 117 -3.07 -15.12 0.28
N ARG A 118 -4.33 -14.89 -0.16
CA ARG A 118 -5.34 -15.95 -0.24
C ARG A 118 -4.96 -17.01 -1.28
N GLU A 119 -4.54 -16.60 -2.48
CA GLU A 119 -4.10 -17.51 -3.53
C GLU A 119 -2.88 -18.34 -3.07
N MET A 120 -1.89 -17.71 -2.44
CA MET A 120 -0.72 -18.42 -1.90
C MET A 120 -1.08 -19.38 -0.76
N LEU A 121 -2.04 -19.02 0.09
CA LEU A 121 -2.58 -19.86 1.14
C LEU A 121 -3.24 -21.13 0.57
N GLU A 122 -4.09 -20.95 -0.44
CA GLU A 122 -4.80 -22.02 -1.12
C GLU A 122 -3.83 -22.96 -1.87
N GLU A 123 -2.81 -22.42 -2.53
CA GLU A 123 -1.85 -23.22 -3.30
C GLU A 123 -0.77 -23.90 -2.46
N ARG A 124 -0.25 -23.23 -1.43
CA ARG A 124 1.01 -23.62 -0.77
C ARG A 124 0.88 -23.83 0.74
N GLY A 125 -0.30 -23.60 1.32
CA GLY A 125 -0.54 -23.76 2.76
C GLY A 125 0.31 -22.83 3.64
N TYR A 126 0.88 -21.77 3.07
CA TYR A 126 1.79 -20.85 3.76
C TYR A 126 1.05 -19.57 4.11
N CYS A 127 1.03 -19.20 5.40
CA CYS A 127 0.60 -17.88 5.85
C CYS A 127 1.59 -17.35 6.88
N GLU A 128 2.27 -16.29 6.51
CA GLU A 128 2.43 -15.06 7.29
C GLU A 128 3.42 -14.22 6.48
N THR A 129 2.89 -13.42 5.56
CA THR A 129 3.68 -12.32 5.03
C THR A 129 3.90 -11.35 6.20
N LEU A 130 5.18 -11.19 6.56
CA LEU A 130 5.70 -10.20 7.50
C LEU A 130 4.91 -8.91 7.44
N TYR A 131 4.57 -8.30 8.58
CA TYR A 131 3.94 -6.97 8.70
C TYR A 131 4.46 -6.03 7.61
N PRO A 132 3.70 -5.82 6.52
CA PRO A 132 4.21 -5.10 5.36
C PRO A 132 4.51 -3.66 5.76
N LEU A 133 5.63 -3.12 5.27
CA LEU A 133 5.95 -1.71 5.43
C LEU A 133 5.58 -0.99 4.14
N TYR A 134 4.67 -0.04 4.24
CA TYR A 134 4.26 0.83 3.14
C TYR A 134 4.88 2.21 3.31
N TYR A 135 5.30 2.79 2.21
CA TYR A 135 5.71 4.18 2.16
C TYR A 135 5.36 4.78 0.80
N GLY A 136 4.47 5.76 0.81
CA GLY A 136 3.91 6.33 -0.40
C GLY A 136 3.37 7.72 -0.23
N LEU A 137 3.00 8.31 -1.35
CA LEU A 137 2.40 9.63 -1.44
C LEU A 137 0.91 9.45 -1.63
N GLU A 138 0.14 10.26 -0.92
CA GLU A 138 -1.27 10.41 -1.23
C GLU A 138 -1.41 11.05 -2.61
N VAL A 139 -2.22 10.44 -3.47
CA VAL A 139 -2.61 11.03 -4.74
C VAL A 139 -4.00 11.64 -4.55
N PRO A 140 -4.13 12.98 -4.63
CA PRO A 140 -5.40 13.68 -4.56
C PRO A 140 -6.46 13.05 -5.45
N ARG A 141 -7.65 12.80 -4.90
CA ARG A 141 -8.74 12.11 -5.59
C ARG A 141 -9.12 12.80 -6.90
N GLU A 142 -9.10 14.14 -6.94
CA GLU A 142 -9.39 14.94 -8.12
C GLU A 142 -8.42 14.73 -9.28
N SER A 143 -7.26 14.10 -9.03
CA SER A 143 -6.30 13.71 -10.06
C SER A 143 -6.46 12.27 -10.54
N LEU A 144 -7.32 11.48 -9.88
CA LEU A 144 -7.64 10.12 -10.29
C LEU A 144 -8.62 10.18 -11.46
N THR A 145 -8.13 9.84 -12.65
CA THR A 145 -8.95 9.59 -13.84
C THR A 145 -9.22 8.11 -14.01
N ASP A 146 -10.33 7.76 -14.67
CA ASP A 146 -10.67 6.37 -15.06
C ASP A 146 -9.68 5.76 -16.07
N SER A 147 -8.70 6.51 -16.56
CA SER A 147 -7.68 5.98 -17.46
C SER A 147 -6.71 5.02 -16.73
N GLN A 148 -6.31 3.96 -17.43
CA GLN A 148 -5.27 3.02 -17.00
C GLN A 148 -3.89 3.71 -17.03
N ASP A 149 -3.36 4.03 -15.85
CA ASP A 149 -1.96 4.27 -15.40
C ASP A 149 -0.89 4.98 -16.29
N PRO A 150 0.14 5.67 -15.74
CA PRO A 150 0.39 6.04 -14.34
C PRO A 150 0.41 7.54 -14.07
N VAL A 151 -0.23 7.92 -12.96
CA VAL A 151 -0.29 9.30 -12.47
C VAL A 151 1.10 9.79 -12.01
N ALA A 152 1.99 8.87 -11.63
CA ALA A 152 3.37 9.18 -11.26
C ALA A 152 4.11 10.01 -12.34
N GLU A 153 4.03 9.66 -13.63
CA GLU A 153 4.66 10.46 -14.71
C GLU A 153 3.96 11.81 -14.93
N ALA A 154 2.63 11.85 -14.78
CA ALA A 154 1.84 13.07 -14.97
C ALA A 154 2.12 14.14 -13.89
N TYR A 155 2.49 13.73 -12.66
CA TYR A 155 2.93 14.67 -11.61
C TYR A 155 4.22 15.41 -11.96
N PHE A 156 5.10 14.81 -12.77
CA PHE A 156 6.36 15.43 -13.19
C PHE A 156 6.18 16.40 -14.37
N ALA A 157 5.21 16.15 -15.25
CA ALA A 157 4.94 17.03 -16.40
C ALA A 157 4.30 18.38 -16.02
N LYS A 158 3.58 18.47 -14.90
CA LYS A 158 2.89 19.71 -14.47
C LYS A 158 3.69 20.61 -13.52
N ARG A 159 4.94 20.27 -13.19
CA ARG A 159 5.79 21.05 -12.28
C ARG A 159 7.15 21.47 -12.87
N MET A 160 7.35 21.28 -14.18
CA MET A 160 8.36 22.02 -14.97
C MET A 160 7.69 23.18 -15.68
#